data_AF-A0A2P6VSI8-F1
#
_entry.id   AF-A0A2P6VSI8-F1
#
_cell.length_a   1.000
_cell.length_b   1.000
_cell.length_c   1.000
_cell.angle_alpha   90.00
_cell.angle_beta   90.00
_cell.angle_gamma   90.00
#
_symmetry.space_group_name_H-M   'P 1'
#
loop_
_entity.id
_entity.type
_entity.pdbx_description
1 polymer ?
#
loop_
_entity_poly.entity_id
_entity_poly.type
_entity_poly.pdbx_seq_one_letter_code
_entity_poly.pdbx_strand_id
1 'polypeptide(L)'
;MLLERAAQPGRWGAVLDALRVLSGSRRLGIALGGLALLMRPSLTLLAQGVLLLLSDGSYCEAPLLQDPLMVRRIAALATGLEYAAAPILILPPALAPISTAGTAVLQGNAPPVHVCRAILSFTGVSLLVLIPTLVSVYWWRPDQDAAPHEGSAARSRPQRAGARLARCATLALDAADHALRFMLRSPAGLASRSVAASWLFAVCWFVSKRLSGL
;
A
#
# COMPACT_ATOMS: atom_id res chain seq x y z
N MET A 1 21.56 4.74 -16.13
CA MET A 1 20.55 4.00 -15.32
C MET A 1 19.25 3.79 -16.11
N LEU A 2 18.40 2.81 -15.78
CA LEU A 2 17.17 2.51 -16.55
C LEU A 2 16.19 3.71 -16.68
N LEU A 3 16.25 4.68 -15.77
CA LEU A 3 15.41 5.90 -15.77
C LEU A 3 16.01 7.10 -16.55
N GLU A 4 17.16 6.95 -17.20
CA GLU A 4 17.76 8.03 -18.02
C GLU A 4 17.23 8.05 -19.46
N ARG A 5 16.54 6.99 -19.89
CA ARG A 5 15.97 6.93 -21.24
C ARG A 5 14.73 7.81 -21.31
N ALA A 6 14.58 8.55 -22.41
CA ALA A 6 13.37 9.30 -22.72
C ALA A 6 12.13 8.38 -22.82
N ALA A 7 10.95 8.96 -22.59
CA ALA A 7 9.70 8.22 -22.64
C ALA A 7 9.41 7.74 -24.07
N GLN A 8 8.91 6.50 -24.20
CA GLN A 8 8.62 5.93 -25.51
C GLN A 8 7.18 6.26 -25.95
N PRO A 9 6.95 6.72 -27.20
CA PRO A 9 5.61 7.04 -27.68
C PRO A 9 4.74 5.78 -27.82
N GLY A 10 3.42 5.99 -27.91
CA GLY A 10 2.43 4.92 -28.11
C GLY A 10 2.01 4.19 -26.83
N ARG A 11 1.03 3.29 -26.94
CA ARG A 11 0.49 2.51 -25.81
C ARG A 11 1.50 1.48 -25.29
N TRP A 12 2.21 0.82 -26.21
CA TRP A 12 3.25 -0.15 -25.84
C TRP A 12 4.42 0.52 -25.11
N GLY A 13 4.85 1.70 -25.58
CA GLY A 13 5.84 2.52 -24.88
C GLY A 13 5.40 2.88 -23.45
N ALA A 14 4.12 3.21 -23.23
CA ALA A 14 3.59 3.47 -21.91
C ALA A 14 3.72 2.28 -20.94
N VAL A 15 3.45 1.07 -21.42
CA VAL A 15 3.60 -0.17 -20.63
C VAL A 15 5.07 -0.42 -20.31
N LEU A 16 5.95 -0.28 -21.30
CA LEU A 16 7.39 -0.45 -21.12
C LEU A 16 7.94 0.57 -20.12
N ASP A 17 7.56 1.85 -20.23
CA ASP A 17 7.98 2.90 -19.30
C ASP A 17 7.48 2.62 -17.88
N ALA A 18 6.25 2.12 -17.72
CA ALA A 18 5.72 1.70 -16.42
C ALA A 18 6.53 0.54 -15.82
N LEU A 19 6.87 -0.48 -16.61
CA LEU A 19 7.74 -1.58 -16.19
C LEU A 19 9.15 -1.10 -15.82
N ARG A 20 9.69 -0.11 -16.54
CA ARG A 20 10.99 0.52 -16.21
C ARG A 20 10.93 1.25 -14.87
N VAL A 21 9.86 1.99 -14.59
CA VAL A 21 9.67 2.66 -13.29
C VAL A 21 9.53 1.63 -12.16
N LEU A 22 8.74 0.56 -12.37
CA LEU A 22 8.55 -0.50 -11.38
C LEU A 22 9.83 -1.27 -11.08
N SER A 23 10.60 -1.61 -12.11
CA SER A 23 11.88 -2.31 -11.97
C SER A 23 12.98 -1.40 -11.39
N GLY A 24 13.05 -0.14 -11.85
CA GLY A 24 14.05 0.83 -11.42
C GLY A 24 13.87 1.35 -10.00
N SER A 25 12.64 1.34 -9.47
CA SER A 25 12.36 1.77 -8.09
C SER A 25 12.73 0.71 -7.03
N ARG A 26 13.30 -0.45 -7.43
CA ARG A 26 13.57 -1.63 -6.56
C ARG A 26 12.35 -2.19 -5.81
N ARG A 27 11.17 -1.59 -6.00
CA ARG A 27 9.92 -1.96 -5.36
C ARG A 27 9.51 -3.38 -5.70
N LEU A 28 9.76 -3.82 -6.93
CA LEU A 28 9.43 -5.18 -7.36
C LEU A 28 10.14 -6.25 -6.52
N GLY A 29 11.43 -6.05 -6.21
CA GLY A 29 12.18 -7.00 -5.38
C GLY A 29 11.66 -7.06 -3.95
N ILE A 30 11.31 -5.91 -3.37
CA ILE A 30 10.71 -5.79 -2.04
C ILE A 30 9.34 -6.48 -1.98
N ALA A 31 8.52 -6.27 -3.01
CA ALA A 31 7.21 -6.91 -3.14
C ALA A 31 7.33 -8.44 -3.13
N LEU A 32 8.26 -8.96 -3.95
CA LEU A 32 8.50 -10.39 -4.09
C LEU A 32 9.04 -11.01 -2.78
N GLY A 33 9.95 -10.32 -2.08
CA GLY A 33 10.43 -10.76 -0.78
C GLY A 33 9.30 -10.87 0.26
N GLY A 34 8.36 -9.91 0.26
CA GLY A 34 7.19 -9.95 1.13
C GLY A 34 6.26 -11.13 0.88
N LEU A 35 6.06 -11.50 -0.39
CA LEU A 35 5.23 -12.63 -0.79
C LEU A 35 5.86 -13.98 -0.44
N ALA A 36 7.19 -14.09 -0.49
CA ALA A 36 7.89 -15.35 -0.26
C ALA A 36 7.87 -15.80 1.22
N LEU A 37 7.72 -14.88 2.17
CA LEU A 37 7.93 -15.17 3.59
C LEU A 37 6.69 -15.70 4.34
N LEU A 38 5.52 -15.79 3.70
CA LEU A 38 4.26 -16.30 4.29
C LEU A 38 4.04 -15.89 5.76
N MET A 39 4.37 -14.64 6.09
CA MET A 39 4.29 -14.10 7.44
C MET A 39 2.84 -13.85 7.87
N ARG A 40 2.65 -13.67 9.18
CA ARG A 40 1.37 -13.20 9.75
C ARG A 40 0.96 -11.86 9.12
N PRO A 41 -0.32 -11.63 8.80
CA PRO A 41 -0.76 -10.44 8.07
C PRO A 41 -0.32 -9.10 8.66
N SER A 42 -0.44 -8.96 9.98
CA SER A 42 0.00 -7.78 10.74
C SER A 42 1.50 -7.53 10.62
N LEU A 43 2.32 -8.58 10.66
CA LEU A 43 3.77 -8.49 10.46
C LEU A 43 4.11 -8.13 9.02
N THR A 44 3.40 -8.72 8.04
CA THR A 44 3.56 -8.34 6.62
C THR A 44 3.24 -6.87 6.41
N LEU A 45 2.12 -6.39 6.97
CA LEU A 45 1.70 -4.99 6.89
C LEU A 45 2.77 -4.06 7.49
N LEU A 46 3.28 -4.40 8.68
CA LEU A 46 4.31 -3.61 9.37
C LEU A 46 5.62 -3.60 8.58
N ALA A 47 6.13 -4.77 8.17
CA ALA A 47 7.38 -4.89 7.43
C ALA A 47 7.32 -4.11 6.11
N GLN A 48 6.24 -4.28 5.34
CA GLN A 48 6.06 -3.59 4.07
C GLN A 48 5.82 -2.09 4.25
N GLY A 49 5.13 -1.68 5.32
CA GLY A 49 4.97 -0.27 5.68
C GLY A 49 6.30 0.40 5.99
N VAL A 50 7.17 -0.25 6.77
CA VAL A 50 8.53 0.24 7.06
C VAL A 50 9.36 0.33 5.78
N LEU A 51 9.32 -0.71 4.93
CA LEU A 51 10.05 -0.70 3.66
C LEU A 51 9.58 0.41 2.71
N LEU A 52 8.28 0.71 2.71
CA LEU A 52 7.73 1.83 1.96
C LEU A 52 8.21 3.18 2.49
N LEU A 53 8.26 3.36 3.82
CA LEU A 53 8.79 4.58 4.45
C LEU A 53 10.27 4.80 4.17
N LEU A 54 11.04 3.72 4.01
CA LEU A 54 12.45 3.77 3.64
C LEU A 54 12.68 3.96 2.14
N SER A 55 11.61 3.95 1.32
CA SER A 55 11.75 4.15 -0.12
C SER A 55 12.03 5.62 -0.43
N ASP A 56 13.06 5.85 -1.23
CA ASP A 56 13.55 7.20 -1.47
C ASP A 56 12.57 8.03 -2.31
N GLY A 57 12.44 9.32 -2.00
CA GLY A 57 11.49 10.22 -2.64
C GLY A 57 12.01 10.88 -3.91
N SER A 58 13.28 10.64 -4.26
CA SER A 58 14.05 11.31 -5.32
C SER A 58 13.71 10.83 -6.74
N TYR A 59 12.94 9.75 -6.89
CA TYR A 59 12.62 9.19 -8.21
C TYR A 59 11.94 10.19 -9.14
N CYS A 60 11.10 11.10 -8.63
CA CYS A 60 10.38 12.08 -9.46
C CYS A 60 11.29 13.14 -10.11
N GLU A 61 12.56 13.23 -9.70
CA GLU A 61 13.56 14.09 -10.33
C GLU A 61 14.29 13.39 -11.50
N ALA A 62 14.02 12.10 -11.73
CA ALA A 62 14.67 11.36 -12.81
C ALA A 62 14.24 11.89 -14.19
N PRO A 63 15.15 11.93 -15.19
CA PRO A 63 14.86 12.46 -16.53
C PRO A 63 13.62 11.84 -17.20
N LEU A 64 13.41 10.52 -17.07
CA LEU A 64 12.23 9.83 -17.60
C LEU A 64 10.91 10.38 -17.03
N LEU A 65 10.88 10.80 -15.76
CA LEU A 65 9.68 11.29 -15.09
C LEU A 65 9.46 12.79 -15.30
N GLN A 66 10.51 13.52 -15.69
CA GLN A 66 10.43 14.92 -16.13
C GLN A 66 10.07 15.06 -17.61
N ASP A 67 10.14 13.98 -18.39
CA ASP A 67 9.74 13.96 -19.80
C ASP A 67 8.27 14.41 -19.95
N PRO A 68 7.96 15.39 -20.83
CA PRO A 68 6.61 15.95 -20.96
C PRO A 68 5.56 14.90 -21.33
N LEU A 69 5.94 13.84 -22.04
CA LEU A 69 5.04 12.74 -22.39
C LEU A 69 4.71 11.88 -21.17
N MET A 70 5.68 11.64 -20.30
CA MET A 70 5.46 10.93 -19.04
C MET A 70 4.63 11.77 -18.05
N VAL A 71 4.91 13.07 -17.95
CA VAL A 71 4.12 14.01 -17.13
C VAL A 71 2.65 13.98 -17.53
N ARG A 72 2.34 14.01 -18.84
CA ARG A 72 0.96 13.90 -19.33
C ARG A 72 0.30 12.57 -18.98
N ARG A 73 1.03 11.45 -19.08
CA ARG A 73 0.52 10.12 -18.70
C ARG A 73 0.24 10.01 -17.21
N ILE A 74 1.15 10.52 -16.38
CA ILE A 74 1.01 10.59 -14.92
C ILE A 74 -0.20 11.45 -14.55
N ALA A 75 -0.35 12.63 -15.15
CA ALA A 75 -1.51 13.48 -14.93
C ALA A 75 -2.83 12.77 -15.30
N ALA A 76 -2.90 12.15 -16.48
CA ALA A 76 -4.08 11.40 -16.91
C ALA A 76 -4.42 10.24 -15.95
N LEU A 77 -3.40 9.53 -15.46
CA LEU A 77 -3.59 8.46 -14.47
C LEU A 77 -4.10 9.03 -13.15
N ALA A 78 -3.53 10.13 -12.66
CA ALA A 78 -3.98 10.79 -11.42
C ALA A 78 -5.45 11.25 -11.55
N THR A 79 -5.82 11.87 -12.67
CA THR A 79 -7.20 12.24 -12.98
C THR A 79 -8.13 11.01 -12.96
N GLY A 80 -7.72 9.90 -13.57
CA GLY A 80 -8.47 8.64 -13.52
C GLY A 80 -8.66 8.11 -12.10
N LEU A 81 -7.63 8.20 -11.25
CA LEU A 81 -7.70 7.81 -9.84
C LEU A 81 -8.64 8.72 -9.04
N GLU A 82 -8.66 10.04 -9.29
CA GLU A 82 -9.64 10.96 -8.68
C GLU A 82 -11.08 10.56 -9.02
N TYR A 83 -11.36 10.29 -10.30
CA TYR A 83 -12.69 9.83 -10.72
C TYR A 83 -13.05 8.47 -10.11
N ALA A 84 -12.10 7.54 -10.03
CA ALA A 84 -12.34 6.23 -9.41
C ALA A 84 -12.60 6.33 -7.90
N ALA A 85 -11.98 7.31 -7.21
CA ALA A 85 -12.19 7.56 -5.79
C ALA A 85 -13.46 8.40 -5.50
N ALA A 86 -14.00 9.11 -6.49
CA ALA A 86 -15.12 10.03 -6.32
C ALA A 86 -16.40 9.43 -5.70
N PRO A 87 -16.84 8.19 -6.04
CA PRO A 87 -18.05 7.62 -5.44
C PRO A 87 -17.98 7.47 -3.91
N ILE A 88 -16.77 7.33 -3.36
CA ILE A 88 -16.55 7.15 -1.93
C ILE A 88 -16.58 8.48 -1.18
N LEU A 89 -16.32 9.60 -1.87
CA LEU A 89 -16.49 10.95 -1.32
C LEU A 89 -17.96 11.31 -1.08
N ILE A 90 -18.90 10.55 -1.65
CA ILE A 90 -20.35 10.72 -1.45
C ILE A 90 -20.78 10.08 -0.11
N LEU A 91 -19.96 9.19 0.45
CA LEU A 91 -20.15 8.59 1.78
C LEU A 91 -19.64 9.56 2.89
N PRO A 92 -20.15 9.45 4.14
CA PRO A 92 -20.37 10.54 5.11
C PRO A 92 -19.27 11.62 5.31
N PRO A 93 -19.64 12.81 5.86
CA PRO A 93 -18.96 14.10 5.69
C PRO A 93 -17.53 14.23 6.24
N ALA A 94 -16.99 13.22 6.91
CA ALA A 94 -15.65 13.25 7.52
C ALA A 94 -14.51 13.40 6.49
N LEU A 95 -14.74 13.09 5.21
CA LEU A 95 -13.74 13.14 4.14
C LEU A 95 -13.83 14.40 3.25
N ALA A 96 -14.85 15.24 3.42
CA ALA A 96 -15.09 16.43 2.58
C ALA A 96 -13.92 17.45 2.50
N PRO A 97 -13.17 17.76 3.58
CA PRO A 97 -12.07 18.74 3.51
C PRO A 97 -10.81 18.24 2.79
N ILE A 98 -10.78 16.98 2.32
CA ILE A 98 -9.65 16.37 1.59
C ILE A 98 -9.74 16.66 0.07
N SER A 99 -10.78 17.37 -0.40
CA SER A 99 -11.07 17.56 -1.83
C SER A 99 -10.26 18.67 -2.53
N THR A 100 -9.66 19.62 -1.82
CA THR A 100 -8.95 20.76 -2.46
C THR A 100 -7.73 20.31 -3.27
N ALA A 101 -7.02 19.29 -2.79
CA ALA A 101 -5.93 18.64 -3.51
C ALA A 101 -6.42 17.96 -4.80
N GLY A 102 -7.57 17.27 -4.70
CA GLY A 102 -8.18 16.57 -5.82
C GLY A 102 -8.66 17.52 -6.91
N THR A 103 -9.24 18.67 -6.54
CA THR A 103 -9.65 19.68 -7.52
C THR A 103 -8.45 20.28 -8.26
N ALA A 104 -7.31 20.51 -7.58
CA ALA A 104 -6.09 20.97 -8.24
C ALA A 104 -5.56 19.98 -9.28
N VAL A 105 -5.65 18.67 -9.00
CA VAL A 105 -5.28 17.60 -9.96
C VAL A 105 -6.25 17.59 -11.14
N LEU A 106 -7.56 17.66 -10.90
CA LEU A 106 -8.59 17.66 -11.95
C LEU A 106 -8.50 18.91 -12.85
N GLN A 107 -8.10 20.06 -12.30
CA GLN A 107 -7.89 21.29 -13.05
C GLN A 107 -6.53 21.33 -13.77
N GLY A 108 -5.63 20.38 -13.53
CA GLY A 108 -4.27 20.38 -14.08
C GLY A 108 -3.35 21.44 -13.47
N ASN A 109 -3.71 22.01 -12.31
CA ASN A 109 -2.94 23.04 -11.61
C ASN A 109 -1.97 22.45 -10.58
N ALA A 110 -2.05 21.16 -10.29
CA ALA A 110 -1.18 20.49 -9.33
C ALA A 110 0.26 20.41 -9.85
N PRO A 111 1.29 20.73 -9.04
CA PRO A 111 2.68 20.65 -9.49
C PRO A 111 3.07 19.20 -9.86
N PRO A 112 3.77 18.98 -10.98
CA PRO A 112 3.98 17.64 -11.55
C PRO A 112 4.79 16.72 -10.62
N VAL A 113 5.71 17.29 -9.84
CA VAL A 113 6.52 16.55 -8.86
C VAL A 113 5.64 15.93 -7.77
N HIS A 114 4.65 16.67 -7.26
CA HIS A 114 3.76 16.16 -6.22
C HIS A 114 2.79 15.11 -6.77
N VAL A 115 2.27 15.30 -7.99
CA VAL A 115 1.43 14.30 -8.66
C VAL A 115 2.21 13.00 -8.92
N CYS A 116 3.46 13.11 -9.39
CA CYS A 116 4.36 11.97 -9.54
C CYS A 116 4.57 11.25 -8.19
N ARG A 117 4.89 11.99 -7.12
CA ARG A 117 5.12 11.41 -5.80
C ARG A 117 3.86 10.73 -5.28
N ALA A 118 2.66 11.31 -5.48
CA ALA A 118 1.40 10.69 -5.09
C ALA A 118 1.13 9.38 -5.83
N ILE A 119 1.35 9.33 -7.14
CA ILE A 119 1.18 8.11 -7.94
C ILE A 119 2.19 7.03 -7.52
N LEU A 120 3.44 7.42 -7.30
CA LEU A 120 4.45 6.49 -6.82
C LEU A 120 4.08 5.98 -5.42
N SER A 121 3.71 6.85 -4.49
CA SER A 121 3.26 6.44 -3.15
C SER A 121 2.06 5.51 -3.23
N PHE A 122 1.06 5.85 -4.05
CA PHE A 122 -0.12 5.01 -4.28
C PHE A 122 0.25 3.63 -4.81
N THR A 123 1.07 3.59 -5.85
CA THR A 123 1.57 2.33 -6.42
C THR A 123 2.36 1.53 -5.37
N GLY A 124 3.15 2.20 -4.53
CA GLY A 124 3.89 1.57 -3.43
C GLY A 124 2.97 0.99 -2.36
N VAL A 125 2.01 1.77 -1.86
CA VAL A 125 1.00 1.31 -0.90
C VAL A 125 0.20 0.14 -1.47
N SER A 126 -0.30 0.25 -2.70
CA SER A 126 -1.09 -0.80 -3.32
C SER A 126 -0.28 -2.07 -3.57
N LEU A 127 0.90 -1.98 -4.21
CA LEU A 127 1.66 -3.15 -4.63
C LEU A 127 2.51 -3.76 -3.51
N LEU A 128 3.08 -2.95 -2.61
CA LEU A 128 3.98 -3.43 -1.56
C LEU A 128 3.26 -3.72 -0.26
N VAL A 129 2.24 -2.94 0.08
CA VAL A 129 1.56 -3.07 1.37
C VAL A 129 0.26 -3.84 1.21
N LEU A 130 -0.66 -3.34 0.39
CA LEU A 130 -2.01 -3.87 0.29
C LEU A 130 -2.04 -5.28 -0.30
N ILE A 131 -1.45 -5.50 -1.48
CA ILE A 131 -1.47 -6.82 -2.14
C ILE A 131 -0.81 -7.89 -1.26
N PRO A 132 0.42 -7.73 -0.73
CA PRO A 132 1.04 -8.76 0.11
C PRO A 132 0.26 -9.01 1.40
N THR A 133 -0.40 -7.99 1.96
CA THR A 133 -1.27 -8.15 3.13
C THR A 133 -2.54 -8.93 2.79
N LEU A 134 -3.18 -8.66 1.64
CA LEU A 134 -4.35 -9.43 1.19
C LEU A 134 -3.99 -10.88 0.90
N VAL A 135 -2.84 -11.11 0.26
CA VAL A 135 -2.29 -12.45 0.02
C VAL A 135 -2.01 -13.12 1.36
N SER A 136 -1.31 -12.48 2.29
CA SER A 136 -1.04 -13.08 3.60
C SER A 136 -2.33 -13.41 4.35
N VAL A 137 -3.35 -12.54 4.36
CA VAL A 137 -4.67 -12.88 4.97
C VAL A 137 -5.33 -14.09 4.31
N TYR A 138 -5.22 -14.22 2.98
CA TYR A 138 -5.84 -15.31 2.25
C TYR A 138 -5.16 -16.66 2.55
N TRP A 139 -3.83 -16.67 2.56
CA TRP A 139 -3.00 -17.87 2.74
C TRP A 139 -2.78 -18.22 4.22
N TRP A 140 -2.86 -17.23 5.12
CA TRP A 140 -2.65 -17.44 6.54
C TRP A 140 -3.76 -18.31 7.14
N ARG A 141 -3.31 -19.45 7.65
CA ARG A 141 -4.09 -20.31 8.53
C ARG A 141 -3.50 -20.08 9.91
N PRO A 142 -4.27 -19.54 10.88
CA PRO A 142 -3.81 -19.59 12.26
C PRO A 142 -3.63 -21.07 12.57
N ASP A 143 -2.39 -21.50 12.76
CA ASP A 143 -2.09 -22.89 13.10
C ASP A 143 -2.98 -23.27 14.27
N GLN A 144 -3.82 -24.28 14.04
CA GLN A 144 -4.58 -24.94 15.10
C GLN A 144 -3.65 -25.74 16.02
N ASP A 145 -2.34 -25.76 15.71
CA ASP A 145 -1.35 -26.68 16.25
C ASP A 145 -0.53 -26.11 17.41
N ALA A 146 -0.82 -24.88 17.87
CA ALA A 146 -0.41 -24.45 19.21
C ALA A 146 -1.30 -25.12 20.27
N ALA A 147 -1.43 -26.45 20.22
CA ALA A 147 -1.76 -27.21 21.40
C ALA A 147 -0.72 -26.81 22.45
N PRO A 148 -1.14 -26.31 23.63
CA PRO A 148 -0.19 -25.90 24.66
C PRO A 148 0.70 -27.11 24.92
N HIS A 149 1.99 -27.00 24.55
CA HIS A 149 2.98 -27.97 24.99
C HIS A 149 3.06 -27.82 26.52
N GLU A 150 2.21 -28.57 27.24
CA GLU A 150 2.13 -28.66 28.70
C GLU A 150 3.43 -29.22 29.32
N GLY A 151 4.48 -29.45 28.54
CA GLY A 151 5.61 -30.31 28.91
C GLY A 151 6.93 -29.66 29.31
N SER A 152 7.11 -28.34 29.37
CA SER A 152 8.42 -27.77 29.77
C SER A 152 8.35 -26.69 30.83
N ALA A 153 8.09 -27.16 32.04
CA ALA A 153 8.32 -26.47 33.30
C ALA A 153 9.83 -26.35 33.62
N ALA A 154 10.62 -25.74 32.74
CA ALA A 154 11.99 -25.34 33.07
C ALA A 154 11.96 -23.90 33.64
N ARG A 155 11.93 -23.82 34.97
CA ARG A 155 11.93 -22.59 35.77
C ARG A 155 13.14 -21.70 35.45
N SER A 156 12.95 -20.65 34.64
CA SER A 156 13.83 -19.48 34.63
C SER A 156 13.07 -18.22 35.09
N ARG A 157 13.38 -17.80 36.32
CA ARG A 157 13.05 -16.49 36.94
C ARG A 157 13.96 -15.39 36.32
N PRO A 158 13.66 -14.08 36.38
CA PRO A 158 12.43 -13.36 36.04
C PRO A 158 12.75 -12.16 35.10
N GLN A 159 12.62 -12.28 33.78
CA GLN A 159 12.45 -11.10 32.91
C GLN A 159 10.96 -10.72 32.82
N ARG A 160 10.38 -10.34 33.97
CA ARG A 160 8.93 -10.11 34.10
C ARG A 160 8.40 -8.96 33.25
N ALA A 161 9.21 -7.94 32.98
CA ALA A 161 8.79 -6.79 32.15
C ALA A 161 8.79 -7.14 30.65
N GLY A 162 9.88 -7.71 30.14
CA GLY A 162 10.01 -8.11 28.74
C GLY A 162 8.97 -9.17 28.34
N ALA A 163 8.75 -10.18 29.20
CA ALA A 163 7.76 -11.22 28.94
C ALA A 163 6.31 -10.66 28.89
N ARG A 164 5.99 -9.64 29.71
CA ARG A 164 4.68 -8.98 29.66
C ARG A 164 4.50 -8.18 28.38
N LEU A 165 5.50 -7.39 27.98
CA LEU A 165 5.45 -6.61 26.74
C LEU A 165 5.33 -7.52 25.51
N ALA A 166 6.12 -8.60 25.45
CA ALA A 166 6.04 -9.58 24.38
C ALA A 166 4.64 -10.20 24.31
N ARG A 167 4.05 -10.59 25.44
CA ARG A 167 2.70 -11.16 25.49
C ARG A 167 1.61 -10.17 25.07
N CYS A 168 1.71 -8.91 25.50
CA CYS A 168 0.78 -7.87 25.06
C CYS A 168 0.90 -7.62 23.55
N ALA A 169 2.13 -7.60 23.02
CA ALA A 169 2.37 -7.42 21.60
C ALA A 169 1.78 -8.58 20.77
N THR A 170 1.97 -9.83 21.20
CA THR A 170 1.39 -10.99 20.48
C THR A 170 -0.13 -10.95 20.50
N LEU A 171 -0.76 -10.63 21.64
CA LEU A 171 -2.22 -10.51 21.74
C LEU A 171 -2.77 -9.39 20.85
N ALA A 172 -2.08 -8.26 20.77
CA ALA A 172 -2.47 -7.15 19.89
C ALA A 172 -2.38 -7.55 18.41
N LEU A 173 -1.32 -8.28 18.02
CA LEU A 173 -1.15 -8.80 16.67
C LEU A 173 -2.20 -9.87 16.33
N ASP A 174 -2.52 -10.78 17.26
CA ASP A 174 -3.59 -11.78 17.11
C ASP A 174 -4.95 -11.12 16.87
N ALA A 175 -5.27 -10.09 17.65
CA ALA A 175 -6.50 -9.32 17.52
C ALA A 175 -6.57 -8.57 16.18
N ALA A 176 -5.46 -7.95 15.75
CA ALA A 176 -5.37 -7.26 14.47
C ALA A 176 -5.55 -8.23 13.29
N ASP A 177 -4.89 -9.39 13.33
CA ASP A 177 -5.02 -10.42 12.30
C ASP A 177 -6.45 -10.97 12.24
N HIS A 178 -7.11 -11.16 13.39
CA HIS A 178 -8.52 -11.54 13.45
C HIS A 178 -9.45 -10.49 12.84
N ALA A 179 -9.23 -9.21 13.16
CA ALA A 179 -10.02 -8.12 12.60
C ALA A 179 -9.85 -8.02 11.07
N LEU A 180 -8.61 -8.11 10.57
CA LEU A 180 -8.32 -8.12 9.13
C LEU A 180 -9.01 -9.29 8.44
N ARG A 181 -8.92 -10.49 9.02
CA ARG A 181 -9.57 -11.69 8.49
C ARG A 181 -11.08 -11.56 8.49
N PHE A 182 -11.66 -11.06 9.58
CA PHE A 182 -13.10 -10.85 9.69
C PHE A 182 -13.61 -9.85 8.63
N MET A 183 -12.92 -8.73 8.45
CA MET A 183 -13.27 -7.75 7.43
C MET A 183 -13.18 -8.32 6.00
N LEU A 184 -12.14 -9.09 5.70
CA LEU A 184 -11.86 -9.58 4.35
C LEU A 184 -12.60 -10.88 3.99
N ARG A 185 -12.85 -11.75 4.97
CA ARG A 185 -13.58 -13.02 4.79
C ARG A 185 -15.03 -12.94 5.24
N SER A 186 -15.55 -11.76 5.55
CA SER A 186 -16.97 -11.61 5.89
C SER A 186 -17.83 -12.30 4.81
N PRO A 187 -18.84 -13.11 5.21
CA PRO A 187 -19.77 -13.75 4.28
C PRO A 187 -20.68 -12.74 3.57
N ALA A 188 -20.53 -11.44 3.90
CA ALA A 188 -21.20 -10.37 3.19
C ALA A 188 -20.96 -10.51 1.67
N GLY A 189 -22.04 -10.35 0.90
CA GLY A 189 -22.09 -10.69 -0.52
C GLY A 189 -21.08 -9.94 -1.40
N LEU A 190 -20.99 -10.32 -2.67
CA LEU A 190 -20.08 -9.70 -3.66
C LEU A 190 -20.10 -8.15 -3.63
N ALA A 191 -21.28 -7.55 -3.41
CA ALA A 191 -21.45 -6.11 -3.31
C ALA A 191 -20.67 -5.49 -2.14
N SER A 192 -20.69 -6.07 -0.93
CA SER A 192 -19.97 -5.50 0.22
C SER A 192 -18.46 -5.59 0.05
N ARG A 193 -17.97 -6.68 -0.58
CA ARG A 193 -16.54 -6.84 -0.89
C ARG A 193 -16.08 -5.82 -1.91
N SER A 194 -16.90 -5.55 -2.93
CA SER A 194 -16.64 -4.49 -3.90
C SER A 194 -16.58 -3.13 -3.21
N VAL A 195 -17.54 -2.81 -2.32
CA VAL A 195 -17.54 -1.55 -1.58
C VAL A 195 -16.31 -1.43 -0.68
N ALA A 196 -15.93 -2.50 0.04
CA ALA A 196 -14.74 -2.51 0.88
C ALA A 196 -13.45 -2.34 0.07
N ALA A 197 -13.34 -3.02 -1.08
CA ALA A 197 -12.19 -2.89 -1.97
C ALA A 197 -12.07 -1.48 -2.55
N SER A 198 -13.20 -0.91 -3.03
CA SER A 198 -13.24 0.47 -3.50
C SER A 198 -12.87 1.44 -2.37
N TRP A 199 -13.41 1.25 -1.17
CA TRP A 199 -13.10 2.08 0.00
C TRP A 199 -11.60 2.03 0.34
N LEU A 200 -11.01 0.84 0.42
CA LEU A 200 -9.58 0.66 0.64
C LEU A 200 -8.74 1.35 -0.43
N PHE A 201 -9.14 1.22 -1.70
CA PHE A 201 -8.49 1.88 -2.82
C PHE A 201 -8.50 3.41 -2.67
N ALA A 202 -9.65 4.01 -2.36
CA ALA A 202 -9.74 5.45 -2.17
C ALA A 202 -8.94 5.92 -0.95
N VAL A 203 -9.00 5.20 0.17
CA VAL A 203 -8.18 5.50 1.35
C VAL A 203 -6.69 5.46 1.00
N CYS A 204 -6.23 4.45 0.26
CA CYS A 204 -4.84 4.38 -0.18
C CYS A 204 -4.46 5.57 -1.06
N TRP A 205 -5.34 5.97 -1.98
CA TRP A 205 -5.13 7.15 -2.83
C TRP A 205 -5.04 8.44 -2.01
N PHE A 206 -5.96 8.64 -1.07
CA PHE A 206 -5.96 9.83 -0.19
C PHE A 206 -4.72 9.90 0.69
N VAL A 207 -4.33 8.79 1.33
CA VAL A 207 -3.10 8.73 2.15
C VAL A 207 -1.89 9.07 1.28
N SER A 208 -1.84 8.55 0.06
CA SER A 208 -0.72 8.80 -0.86
C SER A 208 -0.60 10.26 -1.28
N LYS A 209 -1.73 10.94 -1.50
CA LYS A 209 -1.75 12.40 -1.73
C LYS A 209 -1.21 13.16 -0.53
N ARG A 210 -1.70 12.86 0.68
CA ARG A 210 -1.22 13.49 1.92
C ARG A 210 0.27 13.31 2.13
N LEU A 211 0.80 12.11 1.90
CA LEU A 211 2.25 11.83 1.98
C LEU A 211 3.07 12.58 0.93
N SER A 212 2.47 12.91 -0.22
CA SER A 212 3.14 13.64 -1.29
C SER A 212 3.17 15.16 -1.10
N GLY A 213 2.41 15.69 -0.12
CA GLY A 213 2.20 17.12 0.06
C GLY A 213 1.11 17.71 -0.85
N LEU A 214 0.26 16.87 -1.46
CA LEU A 214 -0.98 17.28 -2.12
C LEU A 214 -2.09 17.47 -1.09
#